data_AF-A0A2V9JJC0-F1
#
_entry.id   AF-A0A2V9JJC0-F1
#
_cell.length_a   1.000
_cell.length_b   1.000
_cell.length_c   1.000
_cell.angle_alpha   90.00
_cell.angle_beta   90.00
_cell.angle_gamma   90.00
#
_symmetry.space_group_name_H-M   'P 1'
#
loop_
_entity.id
_entity.type
_entity.pdbx_description
1 polymer ?
#
loop_
_entity_poly.entity_id
_entity_poly.type
_entity_poly.pdbx_seq_one_letter_code
_entity_poly.pdbx_strand_id
1 'polypeptide(L)' 'MKVYLNVGARGDARFDSGTLLRLPPIVEPRAIAVDLNGDGDDDLFIPSTQGSCFVERSFLEHGYAQGRLVKLEKRKAR' A
#
# COMPACT_ATOMS: atom_id res chain seq x y z
N MET A 1 4.45 6.89 9.14
CA MET A 1 3.13 7.51 8.84
C MET A 1 2.05 6.48 9.15
N LYS A 2 0.87 6.90 9.62
CA LYS A 2 -0.29 6.00 9.79
C LYS A 2 -1.39 6.35 8.79
N VAL A 3 -2.02 5.33 8.20
CA VAL A 3 -3.23 5.46 7.38
C VAL A 3 -4.40 4.93 8.20
N TYR A 4 -5.52 5.64 8.18
CA TYR A 4 -6.73 5.25 8.89
C TYR A 4 -7.85 5.05 7.89
N LEU A 5 -8.48 3.88 7.90
CA LEU A 5 -9.62 3.62 7.03
C LEU A 5 -10.91 4.15 7.67
N ASN A 6 -11.71 4.87 6.90
CA ASN A 6 -13.06 5.24 7.32
C ASN A 6 -13.96 4.00 7.24
N VAL A 7 -14.28 3.45 8.41
CA VAL A 7 -15.22 2.33 8.62
C VAL A 7 -16.62 2.82 9.01
N GLY A 8 -16.83 4.14 9.02
CA GLY A 8 -18.09 4.80 9.28
C GLY A 8 -18.97 4.94 8.05
N ALA A 9 -20.21 5.40 8.27
CA ALA A 9 -21.15 5.70 7.19
C ALA A 9 -21.03 7.17 6.76
N ARG A 10 -21.65 7.52 5.64
CA ARG A 10 -21.76 8.93 5.21
C ARG A 10 -22.47 9.75 6.29
N GLY A 11 -21.80 10.76 6.82
CA GLY A 11 -22.31 11.61 7.92
C GLY A 11 -21.99 11.11 9.33
N ASP A 12 -21.40 9.93 9.47
CA ASP A 12 -20.93 9.36 10.74
C ASP A 12 -19.56 8.70 10.52
N ALA A 13 -18.54 9.52 10.27
CA ALA A 13 -17.19 9.05 9.99
C ALA A 13 -16.59 8.42 11.26
N ARG A 14 -16.12 7.18 11.11
CA ARG A 14 -15.43 6.43 12.15
C ARG A 14 -14.18 5.83 11.54
N PHE A 15 -13.07 5.94 12.23
CA PHE A 15 -11.78 5.49 11.72
C PHE A 15 -11.30 4.29 12.52
N ASP A 16 -10.65 3.34 11.84
CA ASP A 16 -10.03 2.19 12.48
C ASP A 16 -8.84 2.60 13.38
N SER A 17 -8.14 1.61 13.96
CA SER A 17 -6.96 1.86 14.81
C SER A 17 -5.74 2.40 14.04
N GLY A 18 -5.82 2.43 12.71
CA GLY A 18 -4.77 2.85 11.80
C GLY A 18 -3.71 1.79 11.54
N THR A 19 -3.27 1.73 10.29
CA THR A 19 -2.16 0.90 9.82
C THR A 19 -0.88 1.73 9.75
N LEU A 20 0.16 1.27 10.44
CA LEU A 20 1.47 1.90 10.39
C LEU A 20 2.19 1.52 9.09
N LEU A 21 2.38 2.50 8.19
CA LEU A 21 3.20 2.31 7.01
C LEU A 21 4.68 2.37 7.38
N ARG A 22 5.39 1.28 7.11
CA ARG A 22 6.85 1.15 7.28
C ARG A 22 7.57 1.77 6.08
N LEU A 23 7.44 3.08 5.94
CA LEU A 23 8.09 3.83 4.87
C LEU A 23 9.54 4.17 5.26
N PRO A 24 10.46 4.29 4.29
CA PRO A 24 11.77 4.90 4.54
C PRO A 24 11.59 6.34 5.05
N PRO A 25 12.63 6.97 5.64
CA PRO A 25 12.57 8.37 6.04
C PRO A 25 12.19 9.25 4.83
N ILE A 26 11.10 10.01 4.97
CA ILE A 26 10.59 10.92 3.94
C ILE A 26 10.68 12.35 4.48
N VAL A 27 11.35 13.24 3.74
CA VAL A 27 11.44 14.66 4.07
C VAL A 27 10.33 15.42 3.34
N GLU A 28 9.61 16.27 4.07
CA GLU A 28 8.49 17.09 3.55
C GLU A 28 7.40 16.28 2.83
N PRO A 29 6.82 15.24 3.47
CA PRO A 29 5.88 14.36 2.79
C PRO A 29 4.61 15.11 2.40
N ARG A 30 4.25 15.03 1.12
CA ARG A 30 2.87 15.25 0.67
C ARG A 30 2.21 13.89 0.47
N ALA A 31 0.90 13.82 0.64
CA ALA A 31 0.11 12.64 0.35
C ALA A 31 -0.89 12.97 -0.75
N ILE A 32 -0.89 12.17 -1.81
CA ILE A 32 -1.83 12.28 -2.93
C ILE A 32 -2.60 10.96 -2.96
N ALA A 33 -3.93 11.04 -2.91
CA ALA A 33 -4.82 9.89 -3.07
C ALA A 33 -5.45 9.96 -4.47
N VAL A 34 -5.17 8.97 -5.31
CA VAL A 34 -5.72 8.85 -6.66
C VAL A 34 -5.52 7.43 -7.17
N ASP A 35 -6.49 6.90 -7.90
CA ASP A 35 -6.36 5.66 -8.69
C ASP A 35 -5.23 5.81 -9.74
N LEU A 36 -4.05 5.29 -9.41
CA LEU A 36 -2.85 5.42 -10.26
C LEU A 36 -2.69 4.23 -11.20
N ASN A 37 -3.19 3.06 -10.82
CA ASN A 37 -3.02 1.82 -11.55
C ASN A 37 -4.24 1.46 -12.42
N GLY A 38 -5.36 2.15 -12.28
CA GLY A 38 -6.60 1.96 -13.01
C GLY A 38 -7.46 0.80 -12.51
N ASP A 39 -7.30 0.37 -11.25
CA ASP A 39 -8.06 -0.72 -10.66
C ASP A 39 -9.39 -0.29 -10.02
N GLY A 40 -9.64 1.03 -9.96
CA GLY A 40 -10.85 1.63 -9.42
C GLY A 40 -10.77 1.99 -7.93
N ASP A 41 -9.65 1.71 -7.25
CA ASP A 41 -9.38 2.09 -5.88
C ASP A 41 -8.39 3.27 -5.81
N ASP A 42 -8.61 4.21 -4.88
CA ASP A 42 -7.68 5.33 -4.68
C ASP A 42 -6.38 4.86 -4.01
N ASP A 43 -5.28 4.84 -4.76
CA ASP A 43 -3.93 4.58 -4.24
C ASP A 43 -3.32 5.78 -3.52
N LEU A 44 -2.28 5.53 -2.72
CA LEU A 44 -1.55 6.58 -2.01
C LEU A 44 -0.14 6.78 -2.61
N PHE A 45 0.09 7.97 -3.14
CA PHE A 45 1.41 8.41 -3.61
C PHE A 45 2.00 9.48 -2.69
N ILE A 46 3.24 9.25 -2.25
CA ILE A 46 3.94 10.08 -1.29
C ILE A 46 5.24 10.56 -1.95
N PRO A 47 5.21 11.71 -2.65
CA PRO A 47 6.41 12.28 -3.24
C PRO A 47 7.32 12.88 -2.16
N SER A 48 8.62 12.82 -2.41
CA SER A 48 9.65 13.51 -1.64
C SER A 48 10.86 13.83 -2.51
N THR A 49 11.70 14.73 -2.01
CA THR A 49 12.90 15.20 -2.70
C THR A 49 13.94 14.10 -2.91
N GLN A 50 13.96 13.07 -2.07
CA GLN A 50 14.95 11.98 -2.09
C GLN A 50 14.39 10.65 -2.64
N GLY A 51 13.14 10.65 -3.10
CA GLY A 51 12.46 9.45 -3.55
C GLY A 51 10.96 9.56 -3.38
N SER A 52 10.20 8.62 -3.94
CA SER A 52 8.76 8.57 -3.78
C SER A 52 8.34 7.21 -3.28
N CYS A 53 7.30 7.17 -2.44
CA CYS A 53 6.67 5.93 -2.03
C CYS A 53 5.31 5.82 -2.71
N PHE A 54 5.05 4.67 -3.30
CA PHE A 54 3.76 4.28 -3.82
C PHE A 54 3.20 3.18 -2.93
N VAL A 55 1.95 3.32 -2.51
CA VAL A 55 1.26 2.38 -1.65
C VAL A 55 -0.10 2.09 -2.29
N GLU A 56 -0.24 0.88 -2.80
CA GLU A 56 -1.51 0.40 -3.37
C GLU A 56 -2.56 0.28 -2.27
N ARG A 57 -3.79 0.70 -2.56
CA ARG A 57 -4.87 0.60 -1.58
C ARG A 57 -5.30 -0.85 -1.34
N SER A 58 -5.38 -1.64 -2.40
CA SER A 58 -5.69 -3.07 -2.33
C SER A 58 -4.73 -3.82 -1.40
N PHE A 59 -3.46 -3.39 -1.33
CA PHE A 59 -2.48 -3.89 -0.36
C PHE A 59 -2.86 -3.57 1.10
N LEU A 60 -3.44 -2.41 1.38
CA LEU A 60 -3.88 -2.05 2.74
C LEU A 60 -5.08 -2.89 3.19
N GLU A 61 -5.93 -3.30 2.25
CA GLU A 61 -7.13 -4.10 2.54
C GLU A 61 -6.83 -5.61 2.62
N HIS A 62 -5.88 -6.11 1.83
CA HIS A 62 -5.64 -7.56 1.70
C HIS A 62 -4.24 -8.02 2.11
N GLY A 63 -3.29 -7.10 2.28
CA GLY A 63 -1.89 -7.41 2.50
C GLY A 63 -1.21 -8.06 1.29
N TYR A 64 0.00 -8.60 1.49
CA TYR A 64 0.66 -9.39 0.45
C TYR A 64 -0.08 -10.72 0.26
N ALA A 65 -0.45 -11.03 -0.97
CA ALA A 65 -0.87 -12.38 -1.30
C ALA A 65 0.26 -13.37 -0.97
N GLN A 66 -0.06 -14.44 -0.23
CA GLN A 66 0.91 -15.49 0.04
C GLN A 66 1.23 -16.23 -1.26
N GLY A 67 2.45 -16.07 -1.76
CA GLY A 67 2.96 -16.88 -2.85
C GLY A 67 3.10 -18.33 -2.41
N ARG A 68 2.58 -19.28 -3.22
CA ARG A 68 2.78 -20.71 -3.01
C ARG A 68 3.82 -21.23 -3.99
N LEU A 69 4.89 -21.86 -3.49
CA LEU A 69 5.84 -22.58 -4.35
C LEU A 69 5.09 -23.69 -5.10
N VAL A 70 4.95 -23.55 -6.41
CA VAL A 70 4.23 -24.53 -7.26
C VAL A 70 5.16 -25.62 -7.80
N LYS A 71 6.42 -25.29 -8.08
CA LYS A 71 7.40 -26.23 -8.61
C LYS A 71 8.83 -25.78 -8.31
N LEU A 72 9.70 -26.73 -7.99
CA LEU A 72 11.14 -26.50 -7.86
C LEU A 72 11.86 -27.58 -8.68
N GLU A 73 12.67 -27.16 -9.65
CA GLU A 73 13.43 -28.07 -10.51
C GLU A 73 14.93 -27.82 -10.34
N LYS A 74 15.69 -28.91 -10.22
CA LYS A 74 17.15 -28.87 -10.22
C LYS A 74 17.66 -29.28 -11.60
N ARG A 75 18.28 -28.36 -12.33
CA ARG A 75 18.93 -28.68 -13.61
C ARG A 75 20.26 -29.39 -13.32
N LYS A 76 20.47 -30.60 -13.87
CA LYS A 76 21.79 -31.24 -13.83
C LYS A 76 22.76 -30.42 -14.68
N ALA A 77 23.91 -30.07 -14.10
CA ALA A 77 25.05 -29.56 -14.86
C ALA A 77 25.55 -30.66 -15.80
N ARG A 78 25.85 -30.29 -17.06
CA ARG A 78 26.47 -31.18 -18.06
C ARG A 78 27.94 -31.41 -17.73
#